data_AF-A0A5C5QFN9-F1
#
_entry.id   AF-A0A5C5QFN9-F1
#
_cell.length_a   1.000
_cell.length_b   1.000
_cell.length_c   1.000
_cell.angle_alpha   90.00
_cell.angle_beta   90.00
_cell.angle_gamma   90.00
#
_symmetry.space_group_name_H-M   'P 1'
#
loop_
_entity.id
_entity.type
_entity.pdbx_description
1 polymer ?
#
loop_
_entity_poly.entity_id
_entity_poly.type
_entity_poly.pdbx_seq_one_letter_code
_entity_poly.pdbx_strand_id
1 'polypeptide(L)'
;MSALLAAIDKDKKIDPAEFIKLRQQADDEIAKSALLPVRDNMRIIANAADILADALKILYLELRRLDYGVPDKDPLKNDKKNAEKAALKRAVEYQLAYVLKSYEFTLDKL
;
A
#
# COMPACT_ATOMS: atom_id res chain seq x y z
N MET A 1 -6.50 7.04 -15.51
CA MET A 1 -5.82 6.95 -14.20
C MET A 1 -5.97 8.29 -13.52
N SER A 2 -6.75 8.38 -12.43
CA SER A 2 -7.09 9.65 -11.78
C SER A 2 -5.82 10.42 -11.35
N ALA A 3 -5.87 11.75 -11.29
CA ALA A 3 -4.74 12.58 -10.88
C ALA A 3 -4.16 12.17 -9.50
N LEU A 4 -4.99 11.58 -8.63
CA LEU A 4 -4.57 10.99 -7.34
C LEU A 4 -3.71 9.73 -7.50
N LEU A 5 -4.05 8.82 -8.43
CA LEU A 5 -3.23 7.64 -8.71
C LEU A 5 -1.92 7.99 -9.44
N ALA A 6 -1.92 9.09 -10.21
CA ALA A 6 -0.71 9.63 -10.83
C ALA A 6 0.23 10.33 -9.83
N ALA A 7 -0.28 10.74 -8.66
CA ALA A 7 0.53 11.35 -7.60
C ALA A 7 1.35 10.31 -6.80
N ILE A 8 1.00 9.02 -6.90
CA ILE A 8 1.79 7.90 -6.35
C ILE A 8 2.98 7.64 -7.28
N ASP A 9 3.91 8.59 -7.26
CA ASP A 9 5.10 8.61 -8.08
C ASP A 9 6.14 7.63 -7.52
N LYS A 10 6.81 6.87 -8.39
CA LYS A 10 7.53 5.62 -8.05
C LYS A 10 8.76 5.81 -7.14
N ASP A 11 9.15 7.05 -6.84
CA ASP A 11 10.39 7.39 -6.11
C ASP A 11 10.24 8.46 -5.01
N LYS A 12 9.01 8.85 -4.65
CA LYS A 12 8.83 9.81 -3.54
C LYS A 12 8.77 9.09 -2.20
N LYS A 13 9.63 9.48 -1.25
CA LYS A 13 9.37 9.25 0.18
C LYS A 13 8.03 9.92 0.49
N ILE A 14 6.98 9.13 0.64
CA ILE A 14 5.66 9.64 1.03
C ILE A 14 5.83 10.38 2.36
N ASP A 15 5.48 11.66 2.38
CA ASP A 15 5.45 12.46 3.61
C ASP A 15 4.31 11.94 4.49
N PRO A 16 4.53 11.63 5.78
CA PRO A 16 3.45 11.30 6.71
C PRO A 16 2.28 12.29 6.68
N ALA A 17 2.55 13.60 6.48
CA ALA A 17 1.50 14.60 6.34
C ALA A 17 0.67 14.42 5.07
N GLU A 18 1.30 14.03 3.96
CA GLU A 18 0.61 13.71 2.71
C GLU A 18 -0.27 12.47 2.86
N PHE A 19 0.22 11.43 3.54
CA PHE A 19 -0.56 10.23 3.83
C PHE A 19 -1.80 10.53 4.69
N ILE A 20 -1.65 11.30 5.76
CA ILE A 20 -2.77 11.72 6.62
C ILE A 20 -3.79 12.56 5.82
N LYS A 21 -3.29 13.47 4.98
CA LYS A 21 -4.15 14.31 4.13
C LYS A 21 -4.97 13.48 3.15
N LEU A 22 -4.38 12.48 2.51
CA LEU A 22 -5.10 11.57 1.60
C LEU A 22 -6.20 10.79 2.34
N ARG A 23 -5.93 10.30 3.56
CA ARG A 23 -6.92 9.62 4.39
C ARG A 23 -8.09 10.54 4.74
N GLN A 24 -7.80 11.78 5.11
CA GLN A 24 -8.83 12.76 5.48
C GLN A 24 -9.68 13.17 4.27
N GLN A 25 -9.06 13.40 3.11
CA GLN A 25 -9.79 13.67 1.87
C GLN A 25 -10.73 12.52 1.50
N ALA A 26 -10.32 11.27 1.70
CA ALA A 26 -11.20 10.12 1.48
C ALA A 26 -12.42 10.13 2.43
N ASP A 27 -12.22 10.41 3.72
CA ASP A 27 -13.34 10.53 4.68
C ASP A 27 -14.32 11.64 4.29
N ASP A 28 -13.80 12.80 3.87
CA ASP A 28 -14.61 13.94 3.46
C ASP A 28 -15.46 13.62 2.22
N GLU A 29 -14.91 12.90 1.22
CA GLU A 29 -15.70 12.45 0.06
C GLU A 29 -16.77 11.43 0.44
N ILE A 30 -16.46 10.50 1.35
CA ILE A 30 -17.44 9.52 1.85
C ILE A 30 -18.60 10.22 2.55
N ALA A 31 -18.31 11.26 3.35
CA ALA A 31 -19.31 12.00 4.10
C ALA A 31 -20.32 12.74 3.22
N LYS A 32 -19.97 13.08 1.96
CA LYS A 32 -20.86 13.73 1.00
C LYS A 32 -21.98 12.81 0.48
N SER A 33 -21.82 11.50 0.58
CA SER A 33 -22.85 10.56 0.13
C SER A 33 -24.05 10.56 1.08
N ALA A 34 -25.25 10.82 0.56
CA ALA A 34 -26.49 10.75 1.33
C ALA A 34 -26.93 9.29 1.61
N LEU A 35 -26.37 8.30 0.90
CA LEU A 35 -26.78 6.90 0.98
C LEU A 35 -26.00 6.18 2.08
N LEU A 36 -26.70 5.74 3.13
CA LEU A 36 -26.09 4.96 4.22
C LEU A 36 -25.36 3.70 3.71
N PRO A 37 -25.92 2.86 2.81
CA PRO A 37 -25.23 1.68 2.32
C PRO A 37 -23.91 2.00 1.60
N VAL A 38 -23.84 3.13 0.89
CA VAL A 38 -22.61 3.56 0.22
C VAL A 38 -21.56 3.96 1.25
N ARG A 39 -21.93 4.76 2.25
CA ARG A 39 -21.02 5.17 3.32
C ARG A 39 -20.46 3.99 4.10
N ASP A 40 -21.30 3.01 4.44
CA ASP A 40 -20.88 1.83 5.19
C ASP A 40 -19.88 0.97 4.39
N ASN A 41 -20.14 0.75 3.10
CA ASN A 41 -19.20 0.03 2.25
C ASN A 41 -17.88 0.79 2.05
N MET A 42 -17.93 2.12 1.91
CA MET A 42 -16.71 2.92 1.80
C MET A 42 -15.89 2.92 3.09
N ARG A 43 -16.52 2.87 4.27
CA ARG A 43 -15.82 2.69 5.56
C ARG A 43 -15.11 1.34 5.65
N ILE A 44 -15.71 0.27 5.12
CA ILE A 44 -15.08 -1.05 5.05
C ILE A 44 -13.80 -0.98 4.20
N ILE A 45 -13.88 -0.33 3.03
CA ILE A 45 -12.71 -0.13 2.15
C ILE A 45 -11.62 0.69 2.86
N ALA A 46 -12.00 1.77 3.56
CA ALA A 46 -11.05 2.59 4.30
C ALA A 46 -10.33 1.79 5.40
N ASN A 47 -11.05 1.01 6.21
CA ASN A 47 -10.46 0.15 7.23
C ASN A 47 -9.53 -0.91 6.62
N ALA A 48 -9.90 -1.50 5.48
CA ALA A 48 -9.04 -2.46 4.79
C ALA A 48 -7.74 -1.81 4.29
N ALA A 49 -7.80 -0.56 3.81
CA ALA A 49 -6.62 0.20 3.41
C ALA A 49 -5.70 0.50 4.61
N ASP A 50 -6.27 0.87 5.77
CA ASP A 50 -5.51 1.11 7.00
C ASP A 50 -4.82 -0.18 7.48
N ILE A 51 -5.51 -1.32 7.46
CA ILE A 51 -4.94 -2.65 7.80
C ILE A 51 -3.78 -3.00 6.85
N LEU A 52 -3.95 -2.78 5.53
CA LEU A 52 -2.89 -3.04 4.55
C LEU A 52 -1.67 -2.15 4.81
N ALA A 53 -1.88 -0.86 5.08
CA ALA A 53 -0.80 0.07 5.38
C ALA A 53 -0.02 -0.34 6.63
N ASP A 54 -0.70 -0.77 7.69
CA ASP A 54 -0.05 -1.23 8.91
C ASP A 54 0.68 -2.57 8.72
N ALA A 55 0.11 -3.51 7.97
CA ALA A 55 0.77 -4.76 7.62
C ALA A 55 2.09 -4.54 6.87
N LEU A 56 2.16 -3.55 5.97
CA LEU A 56 3.39 -3.18 5.27
C LEU A 56 4.46 -2.62 6.23
N LYS A 57 4.06 -1.82 7.22
CA LYS A 57 4.97 -1.31 8.27
C LYS A 57 5.51 -2.45 9.12
N ILE A 58 4.65 -3.37 9.54
CA ILE A 58 5.02 -4.55 10.32
C ILE A 58 6.04 -5.39 9.53
N LEU A 59 5.75 -5.72 8.27
CA LEU A 59 6.67 -6.43 7.38
C LEU A 59 8.05 -5.74 7.29
N TYR A 60 8.08 -4.41 7.15
CA TYR A 60 9.33 -3.65 7.15
C TYR A 60 10.12 -3.82 8.46
N LEU A 61 9.45 -3.76 9.61
CA LEU A 61 10.08 -3.95 10.92
C LEU A 61 10.60 -5.38 11.09
N GLU A 62 9.86 -6.39 10.66
CA GLU A 62 10.32 -7.79 10.63
C GLU A 62 11.60 -7.93 9.77
N LEU A 63 11.58 -7.40 8.55
CA LEU A 63 12.73 -7.46 7.64
C LEU A 63 13.96 -6.76 8.21
N ARG A 64 13.76 -5.65 8.93
CA ARG A 64 14.83 -4.94 9.64
C ARG A 64 15.37 -5.78 10.80
N ARG A 65 14.51 -6.43 11.58
CA ARG A 65 14.91 -7.34 12.66
C ARG A 65 15.71 -8.54 12.16
N LEU A 66 15.47 -8.97 10.91
CA LEU A 66 16.18 -10.06 10.24
C LEU A 66 17.40 -9.59 9.42
N ASP A 67 17.84 -8.34 9.60
CA ASP A 67 19.05 -7.79 8.97
C ASP A 67 19.04 -7.81 7.42
N TYR A 68 17.88 -7.69 6.77
CA TYR A 68 17.75 -7.59 5.29
C TYR A 68 18.21 -6.25 4.70
N GLY A 69 18.67 -5.33 5.55
CA GLY A 69 19.28 -4.04 5.15
C GLY A 69 20.72 -3.88 5.63
N VAL A 70 21.31 -4.90 6.25
CA VAL A 70 22.65 -4.85 6.83
C VAL A 70 23.57 -5.77 6.01
N PRO A 71 24.67 -5.24 5.43
CA PRO A 71 25.65 -6.05 4.71
C PRO A 71 26.27 -7.13 5.60
N ASP A 72 26.24 -8.38 5.14
CA ASP A 72 26.96 -9.49 5.75
C ASP A 72 28.40 -9.53 5.21
N LYS A 73 29.32 -10.13 5.99
CA LYS A 73 30.71 -10.34 5.56
C LYS A 73 30.81 -11.43 4.49
N ASP A 74 29.84 -12.34 4.43
CA ASP A 74 29.76 -13.39 3.43
C ASP A 74 28.94 -12.93 2.19
N PRO A 75 29.57 -12.81 1.01
CA PRO A 75 28.87 -12.43 -0.22
C PRO A 75 27.67 -13.35 -0.57
N LEU A 76 27.78 -14.65 -0.30
CA LEU A 76 26.72 -15.61 -0.63
C LEU A 76 25.46 -15.38 0.22
N LYS A 77 25.63 -14.91 1.46
CA LYS A 77 24.49 -14.54 2.32
C LYS A 77 23.83 -13.25 1.84
N ASN A 78 24.61 -12.29 1.36
CA ASN A 78 24.07 -11.06 0.77
C ASN A 78 23.24 -11.38 -0.47
N ASP A 79 23.70 -12.27 -1.35
CA ASP A 79 22.96 -12.68 -2.55
C ASP A 79 21.63 -13.36 -2.20
N LYS A 80 21.63 -14.25 -1.20
CA LYS A 80 20.38 -14.88 -0.70
C LYS A 80 19.41 -13.84 -0.13
N LYS A 81 19.87 -12.95 0.76
CA LYS A 81 19.05 -11.87 1.32
C LYS A 81 18.47 -10.97 0.22
N ASN A 82 19.26 -10.66 -0.81
CA ASN A 82 18.81 -9.83 -1.94
C ASN A 82 17.76 -10.54 -2.79
N ALA A 83 17.94 -11.83 -3.07
CA ALA A 83 16.98 -12.63 -3.82
C ALA A 83 15.63 -12.73 -3.09
N GLU A 84 15.66 -13.00 -1.79
CA GLU A 84 14.47 -13.06 -0.93
C GLU A 84 13.79 -11.69 -0.81
N LYS A 85 14.55 -10.61 -0.60
CA LYS A 85 14.02 -9.23 -0.61
C LYS A 85 13.31 -8.92 -1.93
N ALA A 86 13.89 -9.32 -3.06
CA ALA A 86 13.29 -9.12 -4.38
C ALA A 86 12.02 -9.97 -4.57
N ALA A 87 11.97 -11.17 -3.99
CA ALA A 87 10.76 -12.01 -4.01
C ALA A 87 9.64 -11.41 -3.16
N LEU A 88 9.95 -10.94 -1.94
CA LEU A 88 8.99 -10.30 -1.05
C LEU A 88 8.43 -9.00 -1.64
N LYS A 89 9.31 -8.17 -2.22
CA LYS A 89 8.88 -6.95 -2.93
C LYS A 89 7.90 -7.29 -4.06
N ARG A 90 8.22 -8.27 -4.89
CA ARG A 90 7.32 -8.73 -5.97
C ARG A 90 5.99 -9.27 -5.44
N ALA A 91 6.01 -10.01 -4.33
CA ALA A 91 4.78 -10.52 -3.71
C ALA A 91 3.84 -9.38 -3.28
N VAL A 92 4.39 -8.33 -2.65
CA VAL A 92 3.62 -7.11 -2.30
C VAL A 92 3.12 -6.39 -3.56
N GLU A 93 3.96 -6.22 -4.58
CA GLU A 93 3.58 -5.59 -5.85
C GLU A 93 2.43 -6.33 -6.55
N TYR A 94 2.43 -7.67 -6.55
CA TYR A 94 1.32 -8.46 -7.10
C TYR A 94 0.02 -8.31 -6.30
N GLN A 95 0.10 -8.22 -4.97
CA GLN A 95 -1.09 -7.97 -4.14
C GLN A 95 -1.68 -6.59 -4.42
N LEU A 96 -0.84 -5.56 -4.54
CA LEU A 96 -1.27 -4.21 -4.90
C LEU A 96 -1.85 -4.18 -6.32
N ALA A 97 -1.22 -4.85 -7.28
CA ALA A 97 -1.74 -4.97 -8.64
C ALA A 97 -3.11 -5.65 -8.68
N TYR A 98 -3.34 -6.68 -7.86
CA TYR A 98 -4.64 -7.33 -7.73
C TYR A 98 -5.72 -6.36 -7.22
N VAL A 99 -5.40 -5.54 -6.20
CA VAL A 99 -6.31 -4.51 -5.68
C VAL A 99 -6.62 -3.46 -6.77
N LEU A 100 -5.60 -2.95 -7.46
CA LEU A 100 -5.77 -1.97 -8.54
C LEU A 100 -6.60 -2.53 -9.71
N LYS A 101 -6.34 -3.78 -10.12
CA LYS A 101 -7.13 -4.43 -11.18
C LYS A 101 -8.57 -4.68 -10.75
N SER A 102 -8.80 -4.98 -9.48
CA SER A 102 -10.16 -5.09 -8.92
C SER A 102 -10.88 -3.73 -8.93
N TYR A 103 -10.18 -2.64 -8.58
CA TYR A 103 -10.67 -1.27 -8.70
C TYR A 103 -11.06 -0.95 -10.16
N GLU A 104 -10.16 -1.16 -11.12
CA GLU A 104 -10.43 -0.91 -12.55
C GLU A 104 -11.64 -1.72 -13.03
N PHE A 105 -11.71 -3.01 -12.70
CA PHE A 105 -12.81 -3.88 -13.13
C PHE A 105 -14.17 -3.49 -12.53
N THR A 106 -14.19 -3.01 -11.29
CA THR A 106 -15.43 -2.75 -10.55
C THR A 106 -15.94 -1.33 -10.75
N LEU A 107 -15.06 -0.33 -10.76
CA LEU A 107 -15.44 1.07 -10.82
C LEU A 107 -15.33 1.68 -12.22
N ASP A 108 -14.46 1.20 -13.12
CA ASP A 108 -14.45 1.70 -14.52
C ASP A 108 -15.66 1.21 -15.34
N LYS A 109 -16.50 0.34 -14.75
CA LYS A 109 -17.76 -0.12 -15.33
C LYS A 109 -19.01 0.60 -14.81
N LEU A 110 -18.86 1.48 -13.81
CA LEU A 110 -19.89 2.39 -13.34
C LEU A 110 -19.84 3.69 -14.13
#